data_AF-A0A2Z6MB42-F1
#
_entry.id   AF-A0A2Z6MB42-F1
#
_cell.length_a   1.000
_cell.length_b   1.000
_cell.length_c   1.000
_cell.angle_alpha   90.00
_cell.angle_beta   90.00
_cell.angle_gamma   90.00
#
_symmetry.space_group_name_H-M   'P 1'
#
loop_
_entity.id
_entity.type
_entity.pdbx_description
1 polymer ?
#
loop_
_entity_poly.entity_id
_entity_poly.type
_entity_poly.pdbx_seq_one_letter_code
_entity_poly.pdbx_strand_id
1 'polypeptide(L)'
;MVGVIAWVFTWWITEAVPLPVTSMCPLFLFPMFGIASADSVAHSYMDDVITLVLGSFILALAVERYNVHRRLALNVTLVFCGDPLNPTMLLLGLCATTFFVSMWLHNVAAAVMMMPVATGILHRLPPADEQPKLMNKFSRAVILTVVYATPIGGISTLTGTGFK
;
A
#
# COMPACT_ATOMS: atom_id res chain seq x y z
N MET A 1 7.11 -29.90 -15.87
CA MET A 1 7.02 -29.05 -14.66
C MET A 1 8.08 -27.95 -14.63
N VAL A 2 9.38 -28.27 -14.51
CA VAL A 2 10.46 -27.27 -14.36
C VAL A 2 10.54 -26.24 -15.50
N GLY A 3 10.33 -26.65 -16.76
CA GLY A 3 10.36 -25.71 -17.89
C GLY A 3 9.25 -24.65 -17.85
N VAL A 4 8.04 -25.02 -17.44
CA VAL A 4 6.93 -24.07 -17.27
C VAL A 4 7.20 -23.13 -16.10
N ILE A 5 7.76 -23.64 -15.01
CA ILE A 5 8.17 -22.83 -13.85
C ILE A 5 9.23 -21.80 -14.29
N ALA A 6 10.30 -22.24 -14.95
CA ALA A 6 11.36 -21.35 -15.42
C ALA A 6 10.82 -20.26 -16.37
N TRP A 7 9.87 -20.59 -17.24
CA TRP A 7 9.19 -19.63 -18.10
C TRP A 7 8.44 -18.57 -17.29
N VAL A 8 7.55 -18.99 -16.38
CA VAL A 8 6.73 -18.08 -15.56
C VAL A 8 7.62 -17.18 -14.71
N PHE A 9 8.68 -17.72 -14.10
CA PHE A 9 9.67 -16.93 -13.36
C PHE A 9 10.40 -15.92 -14.24
N THR A 10 10.77 -16.30 -15.46
CA THR A 10 11.40 -15.36 -16.41
C THR A 10 10.46 -14.21 -16.73
N TRP A 11 9.17 -14.49 -16.95
CA TRP A 11 8.16 -13.45 -17.18
C TRP A 11 7.89 -12.56 -15.96
N TRP A 12 7.99 -13.09 -14.74
CA TRP A 12 7.93 -12.26 -13.52
C TRP A 12 9.12 -11.31 -13.39
N ILE A 13 10.34 -11.76 -13.70
CA ILE A 13 11.55 -10.93 -13.58
C ILE A 13 11.61 -9.88 -14.71
N THR A 14 11.23 -10.27 -15.92
CA THR A 14 11.32 -9.40 -17.10
C THR A 14 10.12 -8.48 -17.27
N GLU A 15 9.04 -8.72 -16.53
CA GLU A 15 7.73 -8.05 -16.70
C GLU A 15 7.27 -7.99 -18.18
N ALA A 16 7.61 -9.02 -18.97
CA ALA A 16 7.33 -9.05 -20.41
C ALA A 16 5.83 -8.96 -20.72
N VAL A 17 4.99 -9.40 -19.79
CA VAL A 17 3.53 -9.38 -19.84
C VAL A 17 3.02 -8.95 -18.46
N PRO A 18 1.87 -8.25 -18.33
CA PRO A 18 1.33 -7.85 -17.03
C PRO A 18 1.29 -9.01 -16.02
N LEU A 19 1.70 -8.73 -14.77
CA LEU A 19 1.77 -9.74 -13.71
C LEU A 19 0.50 -10.62 -13.59
N PRO A 20 -0.73 -10.09 -13.68
CA PRO A 20 -1.93 -10.92 -13.62
C PRO A 20 -1.97 -12.00 -14.70
N VAL A 21 -1.55 -11.67 -15.92
CA VAL A 21 -1.53 -12.60 -17.05
C VAL A 21 -0.47 -13.68 -16.83
N THR A 22 0.73 -13.29 -16.43
CA THR A 22 1.82 -14.21 -16.09
C THR A 22 1.40 -15.17 -14.97
N SER A 23 0.74 -14.67 -13.93
CA SER A 23 0.25 -15.47 -12.81
C SER A 23 -0.92 -16.38 -13.18
N MET A 24 -1.66 -16.12 -14.26
CA MET A 24 -2.70 -17.03 -14.78
C MET A 24 -2.15 -18.12 -15.72
N CYS A 25 -0.91 -18.00 -16.21
CA CYS A 25 -0.33 -18.96 -17.15
C CYS A 25 -0.33 -20.42 -16.65
N PRO A 26 0.02 -20.72 -15.38
CA PRO A 26 -0.03 -22.10 -14.87
C PRO A 26 -1.41 -22.76 -14.99
N LEU A 27 -2.50 -21.99 -14.89
CA LEU A 27 -3.88 -22.47 -15.02
C LEU A 27 -4.13 -23.18 -16.36
N PHE A 28 -3.49 -22.71 -17.43
CA PHE A 28 -3.64 -23.26 -18.78
C PHE A 28 -2.50 -24.20 -19.17
N LEU A 29 -1.26 -23.85 -18.79
CA LEU A 29 -0.08 -24.62 -19.18
C LEU A 29 0.00 -25.97 -18.45
N PHE A 30 -0.39 -26.05 -17.17
CA PHE A 30 -0.30 -27.31 -16.44
C PHE A 30 -1.25 -28.39 -16.96
N PRO A 31 -2.54 -28.09 -17.27
CA PRO A 31 -3.42 -29.05 -17.92
C PRO A 31 -3.01 -29.37 -19.36
N MET A 32 -2.55 -28.38 -20.13
CA MET A 32 -2.14 -28.57 -21.53
C MET A 32 -0.95 -29.52 -21.67
N PHE A 33 0.00 -29.47 -20.73
CA PHE A 33 1.15 -30.38 -20.71
C PHE A 33 0.92 -31.66 -19.89
N GLY A 34 -0.31 -31.91 -19.41
CA GLY A 34 -0.65 -33.10 -18.62
C GLY A 34 0.07 -33.20 -17.27
N ILE A 35 0.50 -32.07 -16.70
CA ILE A 35 1.24 -32.01 -15.42
C ILE A 35 0.27 -32.16 -14.24
N ALA A 36 -0.90 -31.54 -14.33
CA ALA A 36 -1.97 -31.58 -13.32
C ALA A 36 -3.33 -31.43 -14.00
N SER A 37 -4.41 -31.90 -13.38
CA SER A 37 -5.77 -31.72 -13.91
C SER A 37 -6.21 -30.26 -13.80
N ALA A 38 -7.11 -29.82 -14.68
CA ALA A 38 -7.64 -28.45 -14.63
C ALA A 38 -8.30 -28.15 -13.27
N ASP A 39 -9.05 -29.11 -12.72
CA ASP A 39 -9.71 -28.95 -11.42
C ASP A 39 -8.73 -28.77 -10.26
N SER A 40 -7.62 -29.53 -10.25
CA SER A 40 -6.64 -29.42 -9.16
C SER A 40 -5.90 -28.09 -9.19
N VAL A 41 -5.56 -27.60 -10.38
CA VAL A 41 -4.92 -26.29 -10.55
C VAL A 41 -5.90 -25.18 -10.19
N ALA A 42 -7.16 -25.28 -10.62
CA ALA A 42 -8.19 -24.28 -10.28
C ALA A 42 -8.43 -24.17 -8.77
N HIS A 43 -8.42 -25.30 -8.04
CA HIS A 43 -8.52 -25.29 -6.58
C HIS A 43 -7.39 -24.50 -5.91
N SER A 44 -6.16 -24.54 -6.44
CA SER A 44 -5.05 -23.75 -5.91
C SER A 44 -5.22 -22.23 -6.09
N TYR A 45 -6.08 -21.78 -7.01
CA TYR A 45 -6.40 -20.36 -7.21
C TYR A 45 -7.60 -19.87 -6.38
N MET A 46 -8.35 -20.78 -5.77
CA MET A 46 -9.54 -20.49 -4.96
C MET A 46 -9.31 -20.86 -3.49
N ASP A 47 -8.11 -20.55 -2.97
CA ASP A 47 -7.79 -20.76 -1.57
C ASP A 47 -8.52 -19.74 -0.66
N ASP A 48 -8.78 -20.13 0.58
CA ASP A 48 -9.44 -19.29 1.58
C ASP A 48 -8.68 -17.97 1.79
N VAL A 49 -7.35 -17.99 1.70
CA VAL A 49 -6.51 -16.78 1.82
C VAL A 49 -6.80 -15.81 0.67
N ILE A 50 -6.89 -16.31 -0.56
CA ILE A 50 -7.20 -15.47 -1.74
C ILE A 50 -8.59 -14.84 -1.61
N THR A 51 -9.56 -15.62 -1.14
CA THR A 51 -10.94 -15.16 -0.92
C THR A 51 -11.00 -14.10 0.19
N LEU A 52 -10.24 -14.27 1.28
CA LEU A 52 -10.12 -13.29 2.36
C LEU A 52 -9.50 -11.97 1.87
N VAL A 53 -8.44 -12.05 1.07
CA VAL A 53 -7.77 -10.88 0.47
C VAL A 53 -8.71 -10.16 -0.50
N LEU A 54 -9.50 -10.88 -1.31
CA LEU A 54 -10.53 -10.27 -2.15
C LEU A 54 -11.59 -9.54 -1.31
N GLY A 55 -12.06 -10.16 -0.23
CA GLY A 55 -13.01 -9.55 0.71
C GLY A 55 -12.46 -8.28 1.39
N SER A 56 -11.18 -8.30 1.77
CA SER A 56 -10.53 -7.13 2.38
C SER A 56 -10.40 -5.97 1.39
N PHE A 57 -10.14 -6.22 0.10
CA PHE A 57 -10.15 -5.19 -0.92
C PHE A 57 -11.53 -4.57 -1.12
N ILE A 58 -12.60 -5.37 -1.12
CA ILE A 58 -13.97 -4.85 -1.21
C ILE A 58 -14.28 -3.95 0.00
N LEU A 59 -13.89 -4.38 1.21
CA LEU A 59 -14.06 -3.57 2.42
C LEU A 59 -13.24 -2.28 2.36
N ALA A 60 -11.98 -2.35 1.92
CA ALA A 60 -11.11 -1.20 1.76
C ALA A 60 -11.69 -0.18 0.76
N LEU A 61 -12.19 -0.65 -0.39
CA LEU A 61 -12.87 0.19 -1.39
C LEU A 61 -14.15 0.84 -0.83
N ALA A 62 -14.91 0.12 -0.01
CA ALA A 62 -16.08 0.69 0.67
C ALA A 62 -15.67 1.83 1.62
N VAL A 63 -14.65 1.60 2.46
CA VAL A 63 -14.10 2.61 3.38
C VAL A 63 -13.49 3.80 2.62
N GLU A 64 -12.88 3.54 1.46
CA GLU A 64 -12.37 4.56 0.55
C GLU A 64 -13.48 5.45 0.01
N ARG A 65 -14.56 4.84 -0.51
CA ARG A 65 -15.71 5.56 -1.08
C ARG A 65 -16.33 6.55 -0.08
N TYR A 66 -16.42 6.19 1.19
CA TYR A 66 -16.94 7.06 2.24
C TYR A 66 -15.90 8.06 2.81
N ASN A 67 -14.66 8.06 2.31
CA ASN A 67 -13.57 8.93 2.78
C ASN A 67 -13.34 8.87 4.31
N VAL A 68 -13.71 7.75 4.95
CA VAL A 68 -13.62 7.60 6.42
C VAL A 68 -12.17 7.65 6.87
N HIS A 69 -11.29 6.98 6.13
CA HIS A 69 -9.84 6.99 6.35
C HIS A 69 -9.27 8.42 6.31
N ARG A 70 -9.72 9.28 5.37
CA ARG A 70 -9.30 10.68 5.27
C ARG A 70 -9.78 11.51 6.46
N ARG A 71 -11.03 11.32 6.91
CA ARG A 71 -11.56 12.01 8.10
C ARG A 71 -10.80 11.62 9.36
N LEU A 72 -10.52 10.32 9.53
CA LEU A 72 -9.73 9.81 10.64
C LEU A 72 -8.31 10.38 10.60
N ALA A 73 -7.68 10.35 9.42
CA ALA A 73 -6.34 10.89 9.20
C ALA A 73 -6.22 12.37 9.57
N LEU A 74 -7.19 13.18 9.13
CA LEU A 74 -7.24 14.60 9.46
C LEU A 74 -7.52 14.83 10.94
N ASN A 75 -8.45 14.10 11.56
CA ASN A 75 -8.75 14.25 12.99
C ASN A 75 -7.54 13.88 13.86
N VAL A 76 -6.86 12.76 13.55
CA VAL A 76 -5.66 12.34 14.25
C VAL A 76 -4.57 13.41 14.08
N THR A 77 -4.32 13.86 12.85
CA THR A 77 -3.34 14.92 12.60
C THR A 77 -3.68 16.21 13.34
N LEU A 78 -4.95 16.64 13.37
CA LEU A 78 -5.38 17.84 14.09
C LEU A 78 -5.23 17.71 15.62
N VAL A 79 -5.52 16.54 16.19
CA VAL A 79 -5.32 16.27 17.62
C VAL A 79 -3.83 16.33 18.00
N PHE A 80 -2.96 15.82 17.13
CA PHE A 80 -1.51 15.87 17.34
C PHE A 80 -0.87 17.21 16.93
N CYS A 81 -1.59 18.03 16.16
CA CYS A 81 -1.16 19.33 15.68
C CYS A 81 -1.84 20.46 16.49
N GLY A 82 -1.73 20.38 17.82
CA GLY A 82 -2.12 21.46 18.72
C GLY A 82 -1.14 22.64 18.67
N ASP A 83 -1.59 23.82 19.08
CA ASP A 83 -0.74 24.99 19.32
C ASP A 83 0.01 24.84 20.65
N PRO A 84 1.35 24.96 20.70
CA PRO A 84 2.26 25.37 19.62
C PRO A 84 2.69 24.22 18.69
N LEU A 85 2.85 24.53 17.40
CA LEU A 85 3.29 23.61 16.34
C LEU A 85 4.69 23.03 16.61
N ASN A 86 4.73 21.76 17.03
CA ASN A 86 5.98 21.02 17.18
C ASN A 86 6.23 20.13 15.94
N PRO A 87 7.29 20.36 15.15
CA PRO A 87 7.55 19.63 13.90
C PRO A 87 7.72 18.12 14.11
N THR A 88 8.26 17.71 15.26
CA THR A 88 8.43 16.29 15.61
C THR A 88 7.09 15.60 15.85
N MET A 89 6.16 16.28 16.52
CA MET A 89 4.83 15.74 16.84
C MET A 89 3.96 15.65 15.60
N LEU A 90 4.15 16.57 14.65
CA LEU A 90 3.50 16.53 13.35
C LEU A 90 3.97 15.36 12.48
N LEU A 91 5.29 15.12 12.41
CA LEU A 91 5.84 13.94 11.73
C LEU A 91 5.36 12.64 12.39
N LEU A 92 5.25 12.60 13.72
CA LEU A 92 4.74 11.45 14.45
C LEU A 92 3.24 11.21 14.16
N GLY A 93 2.42 12.25 14.15
CA GLY A 93 1.00 12.16 13.79
C GLY A 93 0.81 11.68 12.35
N LEU A 94 1.63 12.17 11.41
CA LEU A 94 1.63 11.73 10.02
C LEU A 94 2.05 10.27 9.88
N CYS A 95 3.09 9.85 10.62
CA CYS A 95 3.57 8.47 10.66
C CYS A 95 2.48 7.53 11.19
N ALA A 96 1.91 7.83 12.37
CA ALA A 96 0.89 7.02 13.01
C ALA A 96 -0.37 6.88 12.15
N THR A 97 -0.77 7.98 11.50
CA THR A 97 -1.90 7.99 10.58
C THR A 97 -1.64 7.14 9.34
N THR A 98 -0.48 7.31 8.70
CA THR A 98 -0.11 6.55 7.51
C THR A 98 -0.03 5.06 7.82
N PHE A 99 0.57 4.72 8.96
CA PHE A 99 0.65 3.35 9.47
C PHE A 99 -0.75 2.74 9.66
N PHE A 100 -1.66 3.44 10.33
CA PHE A 100 -3.01 2.95 10.58
C PHE A 100 -3.81 2.78 9.28
N VAL A 101 -3.72 3.73 8.35
CA VAL A 101 -4.39 3.63 7.05
C VAL A 101 -3.83 2.44 6.25
N SER A 102 -2.52 2.27 6.22
CA SER A 102 -1.88 1.17 5.49
C SER A 102 -2.09 -0.20 6.11
N MET A 103 -2.58 -0.27 7.35
CA MET A 103 -2.99 -1.53 8.00
C MET A 103 -4.24 -2.13 7.35
N TRP A 104 -5.08 -1.33 6.70
CA TRP A 104 -6.33 -1.78 6.10
C TRP A 104 -6.35 -1.65 4.58
N LEU A 105 -5.55 -0.72 4.04
CA LEU A 105 -5.43 -0.47 2.62
C LEU A 105 -4.12 -1.05 2.08
N HIS A 106 -4.13 -1.41 0.81
CA HIS A 106 -2.90 -1.72 0.09
C HIS A 106 -1.96 -0.50 0.08
N ASN A 107 -0.66 -0.75 0.28
CA ASN A 107 0.42 0.23 0.30
C ASN A 107 0.30 1.35 -0.76
N VAL A 108 0.02 1.02 -2.03
CA VAL A 108 -0.05 2.04 -3.08
C VAL A 108 -1.24 2.98 -2.87
N ALA A 109 -2.41 2.44 -2.49
CA ALA A 109 -3.60 3.25 -2.20
C ALA A 109 -3.37 4.16 -1.00
N ALA A 110 -2.78 3.63 0.09
CA ALA A 110 -2.46 4.42 1.28
C ALA A 110 -1.46 5.56 0.97
N ALA A 111 -0.42 5.30 0.17
CA ALA A 111 0.55 6.33 -0.24
C ALA A 111 -0.10 7.44 -1.08
N VAL A 112 -0.94 7.07 -2.06
CA VAL A 112 -1.66 8.04 -2.92
C VAL A 112 -2.60 8.91 -2.09
N MET A 113 -3.28 8.35 -1.09
CA MET A 113 -4.17 9.10 -0.19
C MET A 113 -3.44 10.05 0.75
N MET A 114 -2.27 9.65 1.25
CA MET A 114 -1.48 10.46 2.19
C MET A 114 -0.69 11.58 1.49
N MET A 115 -0.48 11.50 0.18
CA MET A 115 0.26 12.53 -0.57
C MET A 115 -0.44 13.90 -0.59
N PRO A 116 -1.76 14.03 -0.83
CA PRO A 116 -2.48 15.29 -0.64
C PRO A 116 -2.44 15.82 0.79
N VAL A 117 -2.46 14.93 1.80
CA VAL A 117 -2.38 15.33 3.22
C VAL A 117 -1.00 15.89 3.54
N ALA A 118 0.06 15.19 3.11
CA ALA A 118 1.45 15.62 3.25
C ALA A 118 1.70 16.99 2.59
N THR A 119 1.22 17.18 1.36
CA THR A 119 1.37 18.45 0.64
C THR A 119 0.57 19.59 1.27
N GLY A 120 -0.63 19.31 1.80
CA GLY A 120 -1.44 20.30 2.53
C GLY A 120 -0.78 20.80 3.82
N ILE A 121 -0.06 19.93 4.54
CA ILE A 121 0.73 20.31 5.72
C ILE A 121 1.89 21.23 5.33
N LEU A 122 2.58 20.95 4.22
CA LEU A 122 3.69 21.79 3.74
C LEU A 122 3.25 23.21 3.39
N HIS A 123 2.01 23.40 2.93
CA HIS A 123 1.45 24.73 2.64
C HIS A 123 1.07 25.55 3.88
N ARG A 124 0.97 24.92 5.05
CA ARG A 124 0.67 25.61 6.33
C ARG A 124 1.91 26.20 6.99
N LEU A 125 3.10 25.84 6.52
CA LEU A 125 4.36 26.39 7.01
C LEU A 125 4.63 27.76 6.36
N PRO A 126 5.30 28.69 7.07
CA PRO A 126 5.66 29.99 6.50
C PRO A 126 6.48 29.82 5.21
N PRO A 127 6.31 30.70 4.21
CA PRO A 127 6.96 30.58 2.91
C PRO A 127 8.48 30.47 3.05
N ALA A 128 9.09 29.73 2.12
CA ALA A 128 10.50 29.29 2.17
C ALA A 128 11.56 30.41 2.17
N ASP A 129 11.15 31.68 2.21
CA ASP A 129 12.01 32.86 2.13
C ASP A 129 12.85 33.11 3.39
N GLU A 130 12.41 32.67 4.58
CA GLU A 130 13.18 32.90 5.81
C GLU A 130 14.25 31.82 6.08
N GLN A 131 14.00 30.54 5.75
CA GLN A 131 14.93 29.43 5.99
C GLN A 131 14.80 28.28 4.95
N PRO A 132 15.39 28.42 3.75
CA PRO A 132 15.22 27.45 2.66
C PRO A 132 15.78 26.05 2.97
N LYS A 133 16.85 25.95 3.78
CA LYS A 133 17.46 24.67 4.16
C LYS A 133 16.60 23.86 5.14
N LEU A 134 15.93 24.52 6.08
CA LEU A 134 15.08 23.85 7.06
C LEU A 134 13.79 23.35 6.39
N MET A 135 13.20 24.17 5.54
CA MET A 135 12.00 23.82 4.77
C MET A 135 12.22 22.60 3.86
N ASN A 136 13.37 22.55 3.17
CA ASN A 136 13.70 21.42 2.29
C ASN A 136 13.95 20.12 3.09
N LYS A 137 14.63 20.22 4.25
CA LYS A 137 14.79 19.07 5.16
C LYS A 137 13.45 18.57 5.69
N PHE A 138 12.56 19.48 6.08
CA PHE A 138 11.23 19.13 6.59
C PHE A 138 10.33 18.51 5.50
N SER A 139 10.32 19.09 4.29
CA SER A 139 9.59 18.54 3.14
C SER A 139 10.04 17.13 2.78
N ARG A 140 11.36 16.89 2.78
CA ARG A 140 11.91 15.55 2.60
C ARG A 140 11.51 14.61 3.73
N ALA A 141 11.55 15.08 4.99
CA ALA A 141 11.16 14.27 6.14
C ALA A 141 9.69 13.82 6.03
N VAL A 142 8.77 14.73 5.69
CA VAL A 142 7.35 14.43 5.50
C VAL A 142 7.12 13.36 4.43
N ILE A 143 7.76 13.50 3.27
CA ILE A 143 7.63 12.53 2.16
C ILE A 143 8.22 11.17 2.59
N LEU A 144 9.42 11.15 3.16
CA LEU A 144 10.08 9.94 3.64
C LEU A 144 9.24 9.23 4.72
N THR A 145 8.62 9.99 5.63
CA THR A 145 7.72 9.43 6.64
C THR A 145 6.57 8.67 6.00
N VAL A 146 5.90 9.23 4.98
CA VAL A 146 4.81 8.53 4.28
C VAL A 146 5.33 7.27 3.57
N VAL A 147 6.46 7.38 2.85
CA VAL A 147 7.04 6.26 2.09
C VAL A 147 7.45 5.08 2.99
N TYR A 148 8.00 5.35 4.17
CA TYR A 148 8.41 4.28 5.10
C TYR A 148 7.27 3.79 6.00
N ALA A 149 6.38 4.65 6.46
CA ALA A 149 5.28 4.25 7.36
C ALA A 149 4.26 3.35 6.65
N THR A 150 4.08 3.54 5.34
CA THR A 150 3.14 2.74 4.52
C THR A 150 3.47 1.24 4.56
N PRO A 151 4.64 0.76 4.06
CA PRO A 151 4.95 -0.67 4.06
C PRO A 151 5.00 -1.27 5.48
N ILE A 152 5.43 -0.50 6.49
CA ILE A 152 5.44 -0.95 7.90
C ILE A 152 4.01 -1.19 8.41
N GLY A 153 3.07 -0.30 8.08
CA GLY A 153 1.65 -0.50 8.38
C GLY A 153 1.06 -1.70 7.64
N GLY A 154 1.41 -1.87 6.37
CA GLY A 154 0.95 -2.99 5.55
C GLY A 154 1.29 -4.37 6.10
N ILE A 155 2.49 -4.54 6.68
CA ILE A 155 2.94 -5.80 7.28
C ILE A 155 2.20 -6.11 8.60
N SER A 156 1.52 -5.13 9.19
CA SER A 156 0.88 -5.30 10.51
C SER A 156 -0.38 -6.16 10.48
N THR A 157 -0.99 -6.38 9.32
CA THR A 157 -2.18 -7.22 9.13
C THR A 157 -2.05 -8.14 7.92
N LEU A 158 -2.80 -9.24 7.96
CA LEU A 158 -2.97 -10.15 6.83
C LEU A 158 -3.56 -9.47 5.58
N THR A 159 -4.28 -8.35 5.76
CA THR A 159 -4.95 -7.63 4.68
C THR A 159 -4.09 -6.56 4.01
N GLY A 160 -3.10 -6.00 4.71
CA GLY A 160 -2.29 -4.88 4.21
C GLY A 160 -1.21 -5.31 3.21
N THR A 161 -0.46 -6.37 3.53
CA THR A 161 0.44 -7.06 2.60
C THR A 161 0.16 -8.54 2.66
N GLY A 162 -0.38 -9.10 1.57
CA GLY A 162 -0.81 -10.50 1.46
C GLY A 162 0.32 -11.54 1.45
N PHE A 163 1.35 -11.38 2.29
CA PHE A 163 2.40 -12.36 2.50
C PHE A 163 2.08 -13.22 3.72
N LYS A 164 1.21 -14.21 3.56
CA LYS A 164 1.25 -15.51 4.25
C LYS A 164 0.66 -16.58 3.35
#